data_AF-A0A6I5YJ89-F1
#
_entry.id   AF-A0A6I5YJ89-F1
#
_cell.length_a   1.000
_cell.length_b   1.000
_cell.length_c   1.000
_cell.angle_alpha   90.00
_cell.angle_beta   90.00
_cell.angle_gamma   90.00
#
_symmetry.space_group_name_H-M   'P 1'
#
loop_
_entity.id
_entity.type
_entity.pdbx_description
1 polymer ?
#
loop_
_entity_poly.entity_id
_entity_poly.type
_entity_poly.pdbx_seq_one_letter_code
_entity_poly.pdbx_strand_id
1 'polypeptide(L)'
;MRAGLMLGAALIALLPIAAQAEAPAVSKQVYQLHQKMVTLDSHLDTPASLDLPGWSIDEEHGVHSDFTQVDLPRMKKGGLDGGFWAIYTGQGPLTIEGFRKARDFALLRGMSIRNMVAADPANFQLATEAKDAAPIAAAGKRIVYMSIENAYPLGEDVSLLKTFYDMGVRVSGFAHFAHNQFADSSTDPSKKPRYGGLSPLGKELLKEMNRLGIVPDASHSSDQVLDDLLALSTTPVLLTHSGCKAVYDHPRNIDDDHLKALAAKGGVIQMNAYGAYLRASTPNPQRQEALKALFGQMREDAKLSPEARAALLTKRQEIDRLYPDTDRPTFDDFLAHMLHALKVVGPEHVGIGLDWDGGGGVVGLEDVVDLPKITAALLKAGYSEADIQKIWSGNVLGVLAAAEAGKGT
;
A
#
# COMPACT_ATOMS: atom_id res chain seq x y z
N MET A 1 -19.74 78.42 15.65
CA MET A 1 -19.92 76.98 15.92
C MET A 1 -20.05 76.25 14.58
N ARG A 2 -19.41 75.07 14.50
CA ARG A 2 -19.37 74.05 13.43
C ARG A 2 -18.07 74.05 12.63
N ALA A 3 -17.15 73.24 13.15
CA ALA A 3 -15.91 72.81 12.53
C ALA A 3 -16.20 71.74 11.46
N GLY A 4 -15.58 71.88 10.28
CA GLY A 4 -15.49 70.82 9.28
C GLY A 4 -14.22 70.02 9.52
N LEU A 5 -14.35 68.72 9.81
CA LEU A 5 -13.25 67.78 9.89
C LEU A 5 -13.07 67.10 8.52
N MET A 6 -11.89 67.25 7.92
CA MET A 6 -11.42 66.41 6.83
C MET A 6 -11.13 65.01 7.37
N LEU A 7 -11.72 63.97 6.78
CA LEU A 7 -11.26 62.59 6.95
C LEU A 7 -10.35 62.22 5.77
N GLY A 8 -9.06 62.00 6.07
CA GLY A 8 -8.10 61.44 5.13
C GLY A 8 -8.32 59.95 4.93
N ALA A 9 -8.35 59.51 3.69
CA ALA A 9 -8.36 58.09 3.33
C ALA A 9 -6.94 57.51 3.50
N ALA A 10 -6.78 56.58 4.44
CA ALA A 10 -5.56 55.77 4.54
C ALA A 10 -5.70 54.54 3.63
N LEU A 11 -4.93 54.50 2.54
CA LEU A 11 -4.73 53.29 1.74
C LEU A 11 -3.88 52.31 2.57
N ILE A 12 -4.48 51.21 3.01
CA ILE A 12 -3.76 50.05 3.56
C ILE A 12 -3.34 49.19 2.36
N ALA A 13 -2.05 49.24 2.01
CA ALA A 13 -1.46 48.32 1.05
C ALA A 13 -1.38 46.93 1.67
N LEU A 14 -2.22 46.00 1.19
CA LEU A 14 -2.10 44.57 1.47
C LEU A 14 -0.88 44.04 0.71
N LEU A 15 0.22 43.81 1.42
CA LEU A 15 1.34 43.05 0.89
C LEU A 15 0.93 41.57 0.76
N PRO A 16 1.21 40.90 -0.36
CA PRO A 16 0.95 39.48 -0.50
C PRO A 16 1.85 38.72 0.49
N ILE A 17 1.24 37.93 1.36
CA ILE A 17 1.94 36.93 2.15
C ILE A 17 2.46 35.90 1.15
N ALA A 18 3.75 35.97 0.82
CA ALA A 18 4.42 34.91 0.11
C ALA A 18 4.32 33.64 0.98
N ALA A 19 3.65 32.61 0.48
CA ALA A 19 3.71 31.28 1.07
C ALA A 19 5.19 30.87 1.15
N GLN A 20 5.75 30.87 2.35
CA GLN A 20 7.05 30.25 2.59
C GLN A 20 6.88 28.77 2.27
N ALA A 21 7.61 28.28 1.27
CA ALA A 21 7.78 26.85 1.07
C ALA A 21 8.25 26.27 2.41
N GLU A 22 7.49 25.34 2.97
CA GLU A 22 7.88 24.63 4.19
C GLU A 22 9.28 24.05 3.99
N ALA A 23 10.14 24.21 5.00
CA ALA A 23 11.45 23.59 5.00
C ALA A 23 11.28 22.08 4.74
N PRO A 24 12.23 21.41 4.05
CA PRO A 24 12.19 19.97 3.93
C PRO A 24 12.06 19.37 5.34
N ALA A 25 11.11 18.46 5.53
CA ALA A 25 10.76 17.90 6.84
C ALA A 25 11.91 17.15 7.54
N VAL A 26 13.04 16.97 6.84
CA VAL A 26 14.27 16.34 7.31
C VAL A 26 15.50 17.17 6.89
N SER A 27 16.65 16.92 7.50
CA SER A 27 17.90 17.60 7.11
C SER A 27 18.28 17.32 5.66
N LYS A 28 18.99 18.26 5.02
CA LYS A 28 19.48 18.10 3.65
C LYS A 28 20.31 16.84 3.47
N GLN A 29 21.12 16.48 4.47
CA GLN A 29 21.95 15.28 4.47
C GLN A 29 21.10 14.02 4.44
N VAL A 30 20.05 13.93 5.28
CA VAL A 30 19.15 12.78 5.30
C VAL A 30 18.37 12.67 3.99
N TYR A 31 17.86 13.78 3.46
CA TYR A 31 17.19 13.80 2.16
C TYR A 31 18.12 13.29 1.04
N GLN A 32 19.36 13.76 0.99
CA GLN A 32 20.35 13.31 -0.01
C GLN A 32 20.75 11.84 0.16
N LEU A 33 20.78 11.33 1.39
CA LEU A 33 21.00 9.90 1.64
C LEU A 33 19.81 9.09 1.14
N HIS A 34 18.58 9.50 1.47
CA HIS A 34 17.37 8.83 1.02
C HIS A 34 17.29 8.73 -0.51
N GLN A 35 17.55 9.84 -1.20
CA GLN A 35 17.54 9.93 -2.67
C GLN A 35 18.64 9.10 -3.37
N LYS A 36 19.61 8.54 -2.63
CA LYS A 36 20.65 7.64 -3.19
C LYS A 36 20.31 6.17 -3.04
N MET A 37 19.39 5.84 -2.14
CA MET A 37 18.98 4.47 -1.88
C MET A 37 17.93 4.05 -2.90
N VAL A 38 17.90 2.76 -3.24
CA VAL A 38 16.75 2.19 -3.94
C VAL A 38 15.64 1.97 -2.93
N THR A 39 14.50 2.60 -3.13
CA THR A 39 13.32 2.51 -2.25
C THR A 39 12.15 1.84 -2.95
N LEU A 40 11.57 0.84 -2.30
CA LEU A 40 10.41 0.11 -2.77
C LEU A 40 9.35 0.08 -1.67
N ASP A 41 8.09 0.19 -2.09
CA ASP A 41 6.94 -0.13 -1.26
C ASP A 41 6.30 -1.44 -1.77
N SER A 42 6.01 -2.39 -0.88
CA SER A 42 5.43 -3.67 -1.25
C SER A 42 3.92 -3.68 -1.46
N HIS A 43 3.24 -2.54 -1.29
CA HIS A 43 1.80 -2.43 -1.47
C HIS A 43 1.35 -1.04 -1.94
N LEU A 44 1.30 -0.87 -3.26
CA LEU A 44 0.79 0.34 -3.92
C LEU A 44 -0.57 0.05 -4.56
N ASP A 45 -1.64 0.59 -3.97
CA ASP A 45 -3.01 0.48 -4.47
C ASP A 45 -3.37 1.53 -5.53
N THR A 46 -2.39 2.36 -5.90
CA THR A 46 -2.44 3.35 -6.98
C THR A 46 -3.05 2.83 -8.29
N PRO A 47 -2.93 1.53 -8.68
CA PRO A 47 -3.69 0.97 -9.79
C PRO A 47 -5.20 1.23 -9.76
N ALA A 48 -5.81 1.44 -8.59
CA ALA A 48 -7.21 1.84 -8.46
C ALA A 48 -7.53 3.22 -9.06
N SER A 49 -6.53 4.10 -9.16
CA SER A 49 -6.66 5.46 -9.69
C SER A 49 -6.42 5.54 -11.20
N LEU A 50 -5.69 4.59 -11.80
CA LEU A 50 -5.28 4.63 -13.21
C LEU A 50 -6.45 4.74 -14.19
N ASP A 51 -7.61 4.20 -13.83
CA ASP A 51 -8.82 4.20 -14.67
C ASP A 51 -9.79 5.35 -14.33
N LEU A 52 -9.42 6.24 -13.40
CA LEU A 52 -10.26 7.37 -13.02
C LEU A 52 -10.28 8.41 -14.14
N PRO A 53 -11.46 8.94 -14.50
CA PRO A 53 -11.58 9.94 -15.55
C PRO A 53 -10.82 11.22 -15.18
N GLY A 54 -9.94 11.66 -16.08
CA GLY A 54 -9.17 12.90 -15.93
C GLY A 54 -8.10 12.83 -14.84
N TRP A 55 -7.71 11.63 -14.40
CA TRP A 55 -6.57 11.42 -13.53
C TRP A 55 -5.40 10.87 -14.35
N SER A 56 -4.18 11.29 -14.02
CA SER A 56 -2.95 10.83 -14.69
C SER A 56 -1.85 10.64 -13.66
N ILE A 57 -1.14 9.53 -13.72
CA ILE A 57 0.02 9.27 -12.85
C ILE A 57 1.16 10.29 -13.06
N ASP A 58 1.20 10.96 -14.22
CA ASP A 58 2.27 11.89 -14.58
C ASP A 58 2.04 13.31 -14.02
N GLU A 59 0.83 13.58 -13.54
CA GLU A 59 0.45 14.87 -12.96
C GLU A 59 0.62 14.85 -11.44
N GLU A 60 0.92 16.01 -10.87
CA GLU A 60 1.02 16.14 -9.42
C GLU A 60 -0.37 16.34 -8.83
N HIS A 61 -0.75 15.45 -7.90
CA HIS A 61 -2.01 15.54 -7.16
C HIS A 61 -1.76 15.87 -5.69
N GLY A 62 -2.81 15.75 -4.86
CA GLY A 62 -2.71 16.04 -3.44
C GLY A 62 -3.68 15.21 -2.61
N VAL A 63 -3.17 14.68 -1.49
CA VAL A 63 -3.95 13.84 -0.55
C VAL A 63 -5.22 14.52 -0.03
N HIS A 64 -5.26 15.85 0.02
CA HIS A 64 -6.44 16.61 0.44
C HIS A 64 -7.28 17.16 -0.73
N SER A 65 -6.78 17.07 -1.96
CA SER A 65 -7.52 17.50 -3.15
C SER A 65 -8.25 16.32 -3.79
N ASP A 66 -7.53 15.25 -4.13
CA ASP A 66 -8.08 14.11 -4.86
C ASP A 66 -7.95 12.77 -4.12
N PHE A 67 -7.39 12.79 -2.91
CA PHE A 67 -7.23 11.66 -2.00
C PHE A 67 -6.26 10.59 -2.48
N THR A 68 -5.52 10.84 -3.56
CA THR A 68 -4.43 9.98 -3.98
C THR A 68 -3.13 10.33 -3.25
N GLN A 69 -2.27 9.33 -3.08
CA GLN A 69 -1.04 9.40 -2.28
C GLN A 69 0.20 9.12 -3.13
N VAL A 70 0.03 8.66 -4.37
CA VAL A 70 1.12 8.31 -5.27
C VAL A 70 0.89 8.89 -6.66
N ASP A 71 1.88 9.64 -7.13
CA ASP A 71 2.04 10.04 -8.52
C ASP A 71 3.51 10.29 -8.83
N LEU A 72 3.86 10.34 -10.11
CA LEU A 72 5.25 10.46 -10.57
C LEU A 72 5.97 11.69 -9.97
N PRO A 73 5.37 12.91 -9.95
CA PRO A 73 5.99 14.05 -9.29
C PRO A 73 6.25 13.83 -7.80
N ARG A 74 5.28 13.31 -7.04
CA ARG A 74 5.47 13.04 -5.60
C ARG A 74 6.42 11.88 -5.34
N MET A 75 6.43 10.83 -6.16
CA MET A 75 7.43 9.75 -6.09
C MET A 75 8.85 10.31 -6.25
N LYS A 76 9.08 11.22 -7.21
CA LYS A 76 10.38 11.89 -7.40
C LYS A 76 10.76 12.76 -6.20
N LYS A 77 9.83 13.55 -5.67
CA LYS A 77 10.07 14.43 -4.49
C LYS A 77 10.34 13.62 -3.23
N GLY A 78 9.55 12.58 -3.01
CA GLY A 78 9.66 11.66 -1.89
C GLY A 78 10.88 10.75 -1.95
N GLY A 79 11.38 10.48 -3.15
CA GLY A 79 12.44 9.50 -3.36
C GLY A 79 11.91 8.06 -3.30
N LEU A 80 10.69 7.81 -3.82
CA LEU A 80 10.14 6.47 -4.03
C LEU A 80 10.54 5.94 -5.41
N ASP A 81 11.41 4.94 -5.48
CA ASP A 81 11.87 4.38 -6.77
C ASP A 81 10.93 3.35 -7.37
N GLY A 82 9.91 2.90 -6.65
CA GLY A 82 8.87 2.04 -7.20
C GLY A 82 8.26 1.14 -6.15
N GLY A 83 7.73 0.00 -6.59
CA GLY A 83 7.08 -0.91 -5.67
C GLY A 83 6.29 -2.01 -6.37
N PHE A 84 5.38 -2.59 -5.60
CA PHE A 84 4.47 -3.65 -6.03
C PHE A 84 3.08 -3.05 -6.21
N TRP A 85 2.68 -2.92 -7.47
CA TRP A 85 1.43 -2.31 -7.89
C TRP A 85 0.32 -3.37 -7.85
N ALA A 86 -0.63 -3.15 -6.94
CA ALA A 86 -1.63 -4.15 -6.56
C ALA A 86 -2.74 -4.29 -7.62
N ILE A 87 -2.95 -5.52 -8.06
CA ILE A 87 -4.21 -5.98 -8.61
C ILE A 87 -5.10 -6.37 -7.43
N TYR A 88 -5.65 -5.36 -6.77
CA TYR A 88 -6.66 -5.55 -5.72
C TYR A 88 -8.01 -5.96 -6.32
N THR A 89 -8.67 -6.94 -5.70
CA THR A 89 -10.09 -7.22 -5.96
C THR A 89 -10.86 -7.46 -4.66
N GLY A 90 -11.94 -6.69 -4.46
CA GLY A 90 -12.85 -6.87 -3.32
C GLY A 90 -13.48 -8.26 -3.28
N GLN A 91 -13.76 -8.76 -2.08
CA GLN A 91 -14.35 -10.09 -1.90
C GLN A 91 -15.84 -10.09 -2.28
N GLY A 92 -16.21 -10.99 -3.18
CA GLY A 92 -17.60 -11.20 -3.61
C GLY A 92 -18.16 -12.58 -3.26
N PRO A 93 -19.38 -12.91 -3.73
CA PRO A 93 -19.99 -14.23 -3.55
C PRO A 93 -19.16 -15.36 -4.18
N LEU A 94 -19.06 -16.50 -3.49
CA LEU A 94 -18.36 -17.68 -4.00
C LEU A 94 -19.26 -18.46 -4.97
N THR A 95 -19.52 -17.85 -6.13
CA THR A 95 -20.33 -18.41 -7.22
C THR A 95 -19.57 -18.28 -8.54
N ILE A 96 -19.93 -19.10 -9.53
CA ILE A 96 -19.33 -19.04 -10.88
C ILE A 96 -19.44 -17.63 -11.48
N GLU A 97 -20.57 -16.94 -11.26
CA GLU A 97 -20.76 -15.56 -11.72
C GLU A 97 -19.83 -14.57 -11.00
N GLY A 98 -19.72 -14.68 -9.67
CA GLY A 98 -18.81 -13.87 -8.86
C GLY A 98 -17.35 -14.04 -9.30
N PHE A 99 -16.92 -15.28 -9.48
CA PHE A 99 -15.56 -15.60 -9.96
C PHE A 99 -15.29 -15.01 -11.35
N ARG A 100 -16.23 -15.12 -12.30
CA ARG A 100 -16.06 -14.54 -13.65
C ARG A 100 -15.95 -13.02 -13.60
N LYS A 101 -16.82 -12.35 -12.84
CA LYS A 101 -16.78 -10.90 -12.67
C LYS A 101 -15.44 -10.45 -12.05
N ALA A 102 -15.00 -11.13 -11.01
CA ALA A 102 -13.73 -10.84 -10.33
C ALA A 102 -12.52 -11.08 -11.23
N ARG A 103 -12.50 -12.19 -11.99
CA ARG A 103 -11.46 -12.50 -12.97
C ARG A 103 -11.32 -11.39 -14.02
N ASP A 104 -12.44 -11.02 -14.64
CA ASP A 104 -12.44 -10.02 -15.72
C ASP A 104 -12.00 -8.65 -15.18
N PHE A 105 -12.42 -8.30 -13.95
CA PHE A 105 -11.97 -7.10 -13.25
C PHE A 105 -10.46 -7.11 -12.99
N ALA A 106 -9.91 -8.19 -12.43
CA ALA A 106 -8.49 -8.32 -12.13
C ALA A 106 -7.61 -8.28 -13.39
N LEU A 107 -8.06 -8.91 -14.49
CA LEU A 107 -7.37 -8.82 -15.78
C LEU A 107 -7.33 -7.39 -16.31
N LEU A 108 -8.45 -6.67 -16.24
CA LEU A 108 -8.50 -5.26 -16.66
C LEU A 108 -7.58 -4.39 -15.79
N ARG A 109 -7.60 -4.56 -14.47
CA ARG A 109 -6.70 -3.85 -13.56
C ARG A 109 -5.23 -4.11 -13.88
N GLY A 110 -4.86 -5.35 -14.14
CA GLY A 110 -3.51 -5.69 -14.56
C GLY A 110 -3.14 -5.08 -15.91
N MET A 111 -4.08 -4.97 -16.85
CA MET A 111 -3.88 -4.22 -18.10
C MET A 111 -3.71 -2.72 -17.87
N SER A 112 -4.42 -2.11 -16.92
CA SER A 112 -4.26 -0.69 -16.60
C SER A 112 -2.84 -0.38 -16.12
N ILE A 113 -2.25 -1.24 -15.28
CA ILE A 113 -0.84 -1.12 -14.86
C ILE A 113 0.10 -1.21 -16.07
N ARG A 114 -0.10 -2.21 -16.94
CA ARG A 114 0.75 -2.37 -18.13
C ARG A 114 0.60 -1.22 -19.13
N ASN A 115 -0.61 -0.69 -19.27
CA ASN A 115 -0.89 0.47 -20.11
C ASN A 115 -0.23 1.73 -19.56
N MET A 116 -0.22 1.94 -18.24
CA MET A 116 0.51 3.04 -17.60
C MET A 116 2.01 2.97 -17.92
N VAL A 117 2.63 1.79 -17.75
CA VAL A 117 4.05 1.60 -18.10
C VAL A 117 4.31 1.83 -19.60
N ALA A 118 3.41 1.36 -20.47
CA ALA A 118 3.57 1.50 -21.91
C ALA A 118 3.31 2.94 -22.41
N ALA A 119 2.50 3.71 -21.69
CA ALA A 119 2.20 5.10 -22.01
C ALA A 119 3.38 6.03 -21.66
N ASP A 120 4.11 5.74 -20.58
CA ASP A 120 5.30 6.48 -20.18
C ASP A 120 6.52 5.58 -19.89
N PRO A 121 7.12 4.98 -20.94
CA PRO A 121 8.31 4.13 -20.78
C PRO A 121 9.58 4.92 -20.44
N ALA A 122 9.51 6.26 -20.48
CA ALA A 122 10.60 7.14 -20.09
C ALA A 122 10.71 7.26 -18.57
N ASN A 123 9.58 7.21 -17.85
CA ASN A 123 9.56 7.28 -16.40
C ASN A 123 9.20 5.97 -15.69
N PHE A 124 8.58 5.00 -16.35
CA PHE A 124 8.19 3.73 -15.73
C PHE A 124 8.78 2.53 -16.46
N GLN A 125 9.06 1.46 -15.73
CA GLN A 125 9.47 0.19 -16.32
C GLN A 125 8.97 -0.99 -15.49
N LEU A 126 8.36 -1.96 -16.18
CA LEU A 126 7.96 -3.23 -15.60
C LEU A 126 9.19 -4.02 -15.15
N ALA A 127 9.13 -4.57 -13.95
CA ALA A 127 10.13 -5.45 -13.38
C ALA A 127 9.52 -6.83 -13.12
N THR A 128 10.29 -7.88 -13.42
CA THR A 128 9.83 -9.27 -13.37
C THR A 128 10.84 -10.21 -12.73
N GLU A 129 12.03 -9.72 -12.44
CA GLU A 129 13.04 -10.40 -11.65
C GLU A 129 13.53 -9.47 -10.53
N ALA A 130 13.97 -10.00 -9.40
CA ALA A 130 14.51 -9.20 -8.30
C ALA A 130 15.68 -8.30 -8.76
N LYS A 131 16.50 -8.78 -9.70
CA LYS A 131 17.65 -8.06 -10.25
C LYS A 131 17.27 -6.87 -11.14
N ASP A 132 16.01 -6.74 -11.56
CA ASP A 132 15.57 -5.67 -12.45
C ASP A 132 15.51 -4.31 -11.74
N ALA A 133 15.29 -4.30 -10.42
CA ALA A 133 15.12 -3.06 -9.64
C ALA A 133 16.29 -2.09 -9.78
N ALA A 134 17.51 -2.54 -9.51
CA ALA A 134 18.70 -1.70 -9.52
C ALA A 134 18.98 -1.00 -10.88
N PRO A 135 19.00 -1.69 -12.04
CA PRO A 135 19.21 -1.04 -13.32
C PRO A 135 18.06 -0.10 -13.72
N ILE A 136 16.81 -0.40 -13.33
CA ILE A 136 15.65 0.48 -13.58
C ILE A 136 15.80 1.79 -12.79
N ALA A 137 16.08 1.71 -11.48
CA ALA A 137 16.31 2.89 -10.65
C ALA A 137 17.50 3.72 -11.12
N ALA A 138 18.62 3.07 -11.50
CA ALA A 138 19.80 3.75 -12.04
C ALA A 138 19.52 4.51 -13.36
N ALA A 139 18.53 4.06 -14.13
CA ALA A 139 18.05 4.76 -15.32
C ALA A 139 17.08 5.93 -15.02
N GLY A 140 16.81 6.21 -13.74
CA GLY A 140 15.90 7.27 -13.30
C GLY A 140 14.42 6.92 -13.43
N LYS A 141 14.10 5.65 -13.69
CA LYS A 141 12.72 5.16 -13.89
C LYS A 141 12.16 4.56 -12.60
N ARG A 142 10.83 4.57 -12.50
CA ARG A 142 10.09 3.91 -11.43
C ARG A 142 9.91 2.43 -11.74
N ILE A 143 10.22 1.62 -10.75
CA ILE A 143 10.16 0.16 -10.77
C ILE A 143 8.71 -0.28 -10.56
N VAL A 144 8.18 -1.05 -11.50
CA VAL A 144 6.81 -1.57 -11.45
C VAL A 144 6.86 -3.08 -11.36
N TYR A 145 6.90 -3.63 -10.14
CA TYR A 145 6.49 -5.01 -9.91
C TYR A 145 4.97 -5.07 -9.82
N MET A 146 4.36 -6.21 -10.19
CA MET A 146 2.92 -6.41 -10.04
C MET A 146 2.64 -7.43 -8.94
N SER A 147 1.61 -7.17 -8.14
CA SER A 147 1.09 -8.08 -7.11
C SER A 147 -0.39 -8.35 -7.32
N ILE A 148 -0.90 -9.43 -6.72
CA ILE A 148 -2.33 -9.68 -6.56
C ILE A 148 -2.67 -9.53 -5.08
N GLU A 149 -3.69 -8.74 -4.79
CA GLU A 149 -4.29 -8.68 -3.46
C GLU A 149 -5.72 -9.27 -3.55
N ASN A 150 -5.94 -10.36 -2.81
CA ASN A 150 -7.04 -11.31 -2.97
C ASN A 150 -6.92 -12.25 -4.18
N ALA A 151 -6.76 -13.55 -3.92
CA ALA A 151 -6.75 -14.58 -4.96
C ALA A 151 -8.16 -14.93 -5.49
N TYR A 152 -9.23 -14.37 -4.93
CA TYR A 152 -10.63 -14.59 -5.35
C TYR A 152 -10.85 -14.59 -6.89
N PRO A 153 -10.22 -13.70 -7.69
CA PRO A 153 -10.34 -13.69 -9.15
C PRO A 153 -9.89 -14.97 -9.88
N LEU A 154 -9.10 -15.83 -9.23
CA LEU A 154 -8.68 -17.11 -9.81
C LEU A 154 -9.83 -18.14 -9.85
N GLY A 155 -10.94 -17.88 -9.14
CA GLY A 155 -12.04 -18.84 -9.04
C GLY A 155 -11.56 -20.19 -8.52
N GLU A 156 -11.98 -21.28 -9.15
CA GLU A 156 -11.58 -22.64 -8.77
C GLU A 156 -10.47 -23.20 -9.68
N ASP A 157 -9.86 -22.36 -10.53
CA ASP A 157 -8.81 -22.76 -11.48
C ASP A 157 -7.49 -22.08 -11.13
N VAL A 158 -6.65 -22.78 -10.35
CA VAL A 158 -5.32 -22.30 -9.96
C VAL A 158 -4.40 -22.03 -11.15
N SER A 159 -4.65 -22.65 -12.32
CA SER A 159 -3.83 -22.44 -13.51
C SER A 159 -3.92 -21.01 -14.05
N LEU A 160 -4.98 -20.27 -13.72
CA LEU A 160 -5.11 -18.85 -14.05
C LEU A 160 -4.01 -17.99 -13.42
N LEU A 161 -3.37 -18.45 -12.35
CA LEU A 161 -2.22 -17.74 -11.77
C LEU A 161 -1.09 -17.59 -12.79
N LYS A 162 -0.91 -18.57 -13.70
CA LYS A 162 0.06 -18.47 -14.79
C LYS A 162 -0.24 -17.32 -15.76
N THR A 163 -1.52 -17.03 -16.03
CA THR A 163 -1.91 -15.88 -16.85
C THR A 163 -1.44 -14.57 -16.22
N PHE A 164 -1.63 -14.41 -14.92
CA PHE A 164 -1.17 -13.23 -14.19
C PHE A 164 0.37 -13.19 -14.06
N TYR A 165 1.02 -14.33 -13.87
CA TYR A 165 2.48 -14.44 -13.89
C TYR A 165 3.07 -13.93 -15.22
N ASP A 166 2.48 -14.34 -16.35
CA ASP A 166 2.89 -13.90 -17.68
C ASP A 166 2.62 -12.41 -17.92
N MET A 167 1.61 -11.85 -17.26
CA MET A 167 1.36 -10.41 -17.19
C MET A 167 2.36 -9.65 -16.30
N GLY A 168 3.20 -10.33 -15.52
CA GLY A 168 4.24 -9.71 -14.69
C GLY A 168 4.04 -9.84 -13.18
N VAL A 169 2.99 -10.54 -12.71
CA VAL A 169 2.74 -10.73 -11.28
C VAL A 169 3.85 -11.56 -10.63
N ARG A 170 4.37 -11.10 -9.50
CA ARG A 170 5.44 -11.76 -8.73
C ARG A 170 5.12 -11.99 -7.26
N VAL A 171 4.05 -11.40 -6.75
CA VAL A 171 3.54 -11.60 -5.39
C VAL A 171 2.04 -11.82 -5.47
N SER A 172 1.49 -12.71 -4.64
CA SER A 172 0.04 -12.92 -4.60
C SER A 172 -0.43 -13.26 -3.19
N GLY A 173 -1.41 -12.49 -2.71
CA GLY A 173 -2.09 -12.69 -1.43
C GLY A 173 -3.31 -13.62 -1.56
N PHE A 174 -3.58 -14.41 -0.52
CA PHE A 174 -4.65 -15.40 -0.57
C PHE A 174 -6.05 -14.80 -0.38
N ALA A 175 -6.27 -14.04 0.69
CA ALA A 175 -7.57 -13.47 1.06
C ALA A 175 -7.51 -11.93 1.11
N HIS A 176 -8.66 -11.30 1.33
CA HIS A 176 -8.77 -9.87 1.64
C HIS A 176 -9.55 -9.67 2.96
N PHE A 177 -10.58 -8.82 3.00
CA PHE A 177 -11.39 -8.60 4.20
C PHE A 177 -12.25 -9.79 4.64
N ALA A 178 -12.58 -10.72 3.74
CA ALA A 178 -13.44 -11.86 4.02
C ALA A 178 -12.84 -13.17 3.46
N HIS A 179 -13.33 -14.31 3.97
CA HIS A 179 -12.99 -15.63 3.50
C HIS A 179 -13.28 -15.77 2.01
N ASN A 180 -12.46 -16.56 1.32
CA ASN A 180 -12.71 -16.94 -0.07
C ASN A 180 -12.57 -18.44 -0.26
N GLN A 181 -12.49 -18.92 -1.50
CA GLN A 181 -12.35 -20.34 -1.83
C GLN A 181 -10.97 -20.92 -1.47
N PHE A 182 -9.97 -20.08 -1.24
CA PHE A 182 -8.58 -20.48 -0.97
C PHE A 182 -8.23 -20.41 0.51
N ALA A 183 -8.71 -19.40 1.25
CA ALA A 183 -8.19 -19.12 2.58
C ALA A 183 -9.16 -18.39 3.52
N ASP A 184 -8.90 -18.55 4.81
CA ASP A 184 -9.53 -17.76 5.86
C ASP A 184 -8.88 -16.37 5.99
N SER A 185 -9.65 -15.29 5.82
CA SER A 185 -9.28 -13.92 6.24
C SER A 185 -9.22 -13.75 7.77
N SER A 186 -8.31 -12.89 8.24
CA SER A 186 -8.24 -12.47 9.65
C SER A 186 -9.37 -11.53 10.09
N THR A 187 -10.07 -10.89 9.14
CA THR A 187 -11.09 -9.88 9.42
C THR A 187 -12.48 -10.26 8.94
N ASP A 188 -12.70 -11.54 8.63
CA ASP A 188 -14.00 -11.97 8.12
C ASP A 188 -15.13 -11.55 9.07
N PRO A 189 -16.22 -10.93 8.57
CA PRO A 189 -17.31 -10.45 9.41
C PRO A 189 -17.98 -11.54 10.25
N SER A 190 -17.92 -12.80 9.82
CA SER A 190 -18.45 -13.93 10.59
C SER A 190 -17.66 -14.22 11.86
N LYS A 191 -16.40 -13.77 11.94
CA LYS A 191 -15.44 -14.02 13.03
C LYS A 191 -15.23 -15.50 13.35
N LYS A 192 -15.51 -16.38 12.39
CA LYS A 192 -15.39 -17.84 12.55
C LYS A 192 -14.61 -18.38 11.36
N PRO A 193 -13.60 -19.23 11.59
CA PRO A 193 -12.85 -19.82 10.49
C PRO A 193 -13.78 -20.63 9.58
N ARG A 194 -13.53 -20.59 8.27
CA ARG A 194 -14.22 -21.43 7.29
C ARG A 194 -13.45 -22.73 7.05
N TYR A 195 -12.12 -22.69 7.04
CA TYR A 195 -11.26 -23.85 6.82
C TYR A 195 -10.35 -24.17 8.01
N GLY A 196 -10.10 -23.20 8.87
CA GLY A 196 -9.02 -23.24 9.84
C GLY A 196 -7.66 -23.11 9.14
N GLY A 197 -7.50 -22.11 8.27
CA GLY A 197 -6.27 -21.90 7.49
C GLY A 197 -6.51 -21.89 5.97
N LEU A 198 -5.64 -22.55 5.22
CA LEU A 198 -5.82 -22.78 3.79
C LEU A 198 -6.84 -23.89 3.52
N SER A 199 -7.72 -23.66 2.56
CA SER A 199 -8.56 -24.71 1.98
C SER A 199 -7.71 -25.75 1.21
N PRO A 200 -8.26 -26.92 0.82
CA PRO A 200 -7.56 -27.83 -0.09
C PRO A 200 -7.10 -27.13 -1.38
N LEU A 201 -7.94 -26.26 -1.94
CA LEU A 201 -7.63 -25.47 -3.12
C LEU A 201 -6.57 -24.39 -2.82
N GLY A 202 -6.57 -23.80 -1.62
CA GLY A 202 -5.50 -22.89 -1.16
C GLY A 202 -4.13 -23.56 -1.11
N LYS A 203 -4.07 -24.84 -0.72
CA LYS A 203 -2.82 -25.61 -0.73
C LYS A 203 -2.36 -25.92 -2.15
N GLU A 204 -3.27 -26.10 -3.10
CA GLU A 204 -2.93 -26.21 -4.52
C GLU A 204 -2.42 -24.87 -5.09
N LEU A 205 -3.04 -23.75 -4.70
CA LEU A 205 -2.58 -22.42 -5.09
C LEU A 205 -1.17 -22.13 -4.57
N LEU A 206 -0.87 -22.48 -3.30
CA LEU A 206 0.48 -22.33 -2.74
C LEU A 206 1.53 -23.12 -3.53
N LYS A 207 1.22 -24.37 -3.91
CA LYS A 207 2.10 -25.18 -4.76
C LYS A 207 2.33 -24.52 -6.12
N GLU A 208 1.29 -23.96 -6.72
CA GLU A 208 1.43 -23.26 -8.00
C GLU A 208 2.24 -21.96 -7.87
N MET A 209 2.07 -21.20 -6.77
CA MET A 209 2.92 -20.05 -6.47
C MET A 209 4.39 -20.45 -6.37
N ASN A 210 4.72 -21.49 -5.59
CA ASN A 210 6.09 -21.99 -5.48
C ASN A 210 6.64 -22.47 -6.82
N ARG A 211 5.87 -23.26 -7.58
CA ARG A 211 6.27 -23.75 -8.91
C ARG A 211 6.60 -22.61 -9.87
N LEU A 212 5.81 -21.53 -9.85
CA LEU A 212 5.98 -20.35 -10.69
C LEU A 212 7.04 -19.38 -10.17
N GLY A 213 7.48 -19.51 -8.90
CA GLY A 213 8.30 -18.51 -8.23
C GLY A 213 7.56 -17.20 -7.97
N ILE A 214 6.25 -17.28 -7.71
CA ILE A 214 5.47 -16.18 -7.12
C ILE A 214 5.61 -16.27 -5.61
N VAL A 215 5.92 -15.14 -4.99
CA VAL A 215 6.02 -15.03 -3.53
C VAL A 215 4.63 -15.11 -2.91
N PRO A 216 4.36 -16.06 -1.99
CA PRO A 216 3.13 -16.09 -1.22
C PRO A 216 3.07 -14.91 -0.24
N ASP A 217 1.94 -14.20 -0.19
CA ASP A 217 1.67 -13.14 0.78
C ASP A 217 0.56 -13.55 1.75
N ALA A 218 0.84 -13.44 3.05
CA ALA A 218 -0.11 -13.74 4.12
C ALA A 218 -0.81 -12.49 4.70
N SER A 219 -0.51 -11.29 4.21
CA SER A 219 -1.31 -10.10 4.54
C SER A 219 -2.78 -10.41 4.24
N HIS A 220 -3.68 -9.87 5.05
CA HIS A 220 -5.12 -10.14 5.02
C HIS A 220 -5.58 -11.53 5.48
N SER A 221 -4.70 -12.52 5.46
CA SER A 221 -5.04 -13.87 5.85
C SER A 221 -5.07 -14.01 7.38
N SER A 222 -5.73 -15.06 7.86
CA SER A 222 -5.72 -15.43 9.28
C SER A 222 -4.35 -15.94 9.73
N ASP A 223 -4.08 -15.90 11.03
CA ASP A 223 -2.83 -16.43 11.62
C ASP A 223 -2.60 -17.91 11.22
N GLN A 224 -3.67 -18.71 11.16
CA GLN A 224 -3.59 -20.12 10.75
C GLN A 224 -3.21 -20.32 9.28
N VAL A 225 -3.52 -19.36 8.40
CA VAL A 225 -3.00 -19.36 7.02
C VAL A 225 -1.51 -19.11 7.03
N LEU A 226 -1.01 -18.15 7.82
CA LEU A 226 0.43 -17.92 7.95
C LEU A 226 1.14 -19.18 8.46
N ASP A 227 0.60 -19.86 9.46
CA ASP A 227 1.12 -21.16 9.92
C ASP A 227 1.21 -22.19 8.77
N ASP A 228 0.13 -22.33 7.98
CA ASP A 228 0.11 -23.21 6.83
C ASP A 228 1.18 -22.82 5.79
N LEU A 229 1.37 -21.52 5.53
CA LEU A 229 2.40 -21.06 4.59
C LEU A 229 3.81 -21.38 5.11
N LEU A 230 4.09 -21.13 6.38
CA LEU A 230 5.40 -21.39 7.00
C LEU A 230 5.72 -22.90 7.08
N ALA A 231 4.69 -23.73 7.16
CA ALA A 231 4.80 -25.18 7.18
C ALA A 231 4.96 -25.78 5.77
N LEU A 232 4.23 -25.26 4.78
CA LEU A 232 4.05 -25.91 3.48
C LEU A 232 4.83 -25.26 2.34
N SER A 233 5.17 -23.97 2.44
CA SER A 233 5.85 -23.27 1.33
C SER A 233 7.30 -23.71 1.20
N THR A 234 7.76 -23.87 -0.04
CA THR A 234 9.17 -24.19 -0.34
C THR A 234 10.04 -22.95 -0.51
N THR A 235 9.43 -21.75 -0.49
CA THR A 235 10.11 -20.45 -0.62
C THR A 235 9.69 -19.53 0.52
N PRO A 236 10.46 -18.46 0.84
CA PRO A 236 10.06 -17.51 1.85
C PRO A 236 8.73 -16.80 1.53
N VAL A 237 8.07 -16.34 2.59
CA VAL A 237 6.74 -15.72 2.58
C VAL A 237 6.86 -14.23 2.89
N LEU A 238 5.98 -13.40 2.34
CA LEU A 238 5.83 -11.99 2.71
C LEU A 238 4.60 -11.76 3.58
N LEU A 239 4.69 -10.69 4.37
CA LEU A 239 3.53 -9.89 4.76
C LEU A 239 3.70 -8.54 4.10
N THR A 240 3.11 -8.32 2.92
CA THR A 240 3.28 -7.10 2.11
C THR A 240 2.81 -5.81 2.76
N HIS A 241 1.95 -5.85 3.78
CA HIS A 241 1.50 -4.67 4.53
C HIS A 241 0.80 -5.09 5.83
N SER A 242 1.56 -5.36 6.89
CA SER A 242 1.03 -5.78 8.20
C SER A 242 1.66 -5.00 9.37
N GLY A 243 1.11 -5.17 10.58
CA GLY A 243 1.63 -4.56 11.80
C GLY A 243 1.82 -5.56 12.94
N CYS A 244 2.10 -5.07 14.15
CA CYS A 244 2.46 -5.87 15.32
C CYS A 244 1.37 -5.86 16.40
N LYS A 245 0.86 -7.03 16.80
CA LYS A 245 -0.20 -7.17 17.83
C LYS A 245 0.26 -6.65 19.19
N ALA A 246 1.56 -6.74 19.48
CA ALA A 246 2.15 -6.24 20.72
C ALA A 246 2.03 -4.71 20.88
N VAL A 247 1.87 -3.96 19.78
CA VAL A 247 1.67 -2.51 19.81
C VAL A 247 0.17 -2.18 19.80
N TYR A 248 -0.58 -2.81 18.90
CA TYR A 248 -2.04 -2.73 18.88
C TYR A 248 -2.66 -4.09 18.52
N ASP A 249 -3.44 -4.62 19.47
CA ASP A 249 -4.11 -5.92 19.33
C ASP A 249 -5.27 -5.80 18.34
N HIS A 250 -4.94 -6.05 17.07
CA HIS A 250 -5.86 -6.03 15.94
C HIS A 250 -5.69 -7.31 15.12
N PRO A 251 -6.77 -7.91 14.58
CA PRO A 251 -6.65 -9.13 13.78
C PRO A 251 -5.75 -9.00 12.53
N ARG A 252 -5.49 -7.78 12.05
CA ARG A 252 -4.54 -7.52 10.93
C ARG A 252 -3.09 -7.42 11.29
N ASN A 253 -2.79 -7.39 12.58
CA ASN A 253 -1.43 -7.43 13.03
C ASN A 253 -1.06 -8.87 13.36
N ILE A 254 0.23 -9.20 13.37
CA ILE A 254 0.73 -10.50 13.80
C ILE A 254 1.39 -10.41 15.18
N ASP A 255 1.34 -11.49 15.96
CA ASP A 255 2.06 -11.56 17.23
C ASP A 255 3.56 -11.82 17.04
N ASP A 256 4.32 -11.66 18.13
CA ASP A 256 5.77 -11.78 18.10
C ASP A 256 6.25 -13.20 17.77
N ASP A 257 5.45 -14.24 18.03
CA ASP A 257 5.85 -15.62 17.77
C ASP A 257 5.68 -15.96 16.28
N HIS A 258 4.58 -15.54 15.66
CA HIS A 258 4.43 -15.57 14.21
C HIS A 258 5.48 -14.71 13.51
N LEU A 259 5.82 -13.53 14.06
CA LEU A 259 6.85 -12.66 13.50
C LEU A 259 8.23 -13.32 13.51
N LYS A 260 8.62 -13.95 14.63
CA LYS A 260 9.87 -14.74 14.70
C LYS A 260 9.84 -15.96 13.79
N ALA A 261 8.70 -16.65 13.68
CA ALA A 261 8.56 -17.82 12.80
C ALA A 261 8.70 -17.43 11.33
N LEU A 262 8.12 -16.30 10.92
CA LEU A 262 8.32 -15.71 9.60
C LEU A 262 9.79 -15.43 9.33
N ALA A 263 10.47 -14.73 10.24
CA ALA A 263 11.90 -14.42 10.12
C ALA A 263 12.78 -15.68 10.04
N ALA A 264 12.50 -16.69 10.87
CA ALA A 264 13.22 -17.96 10.88
C ALA A 264 13.11 -18.74 9.55
N LYS A 265 12.08 -18.45 8.74
CA LYS A 265 11.86 -19.01 7.40
C LYS A 265 12.36 -18.09 6.28
N GLY A 266 13.09 -17.02 6.62
CA GLY A 266 13.60 -16.04 5.66
C GLY A 266 12.54 -15.07 5.14
N GLY A 267 11.35 -15.05 5.74
CA GLY A 267 10.27 -14.13 5.37
C GLY A 267 10.50 -12.72 5.91
N VAL A 268 9.69 -11.78 5.41
CA VAL A 268 9.81 -10.35 5.74
C VAL A 268 8.43 -9.77 6.00
N ILE A 269 8.29 -9.00 7.10
CA ILE A 269 7.13 -8.16 7.34
C ILE A 269 7.37 -6.76 6.77
N GLN A 270 6.43 -6.27 5.99
CA GLN A 270 6.45 -4.94 5.41
C GLN A 270 5.46 -4.08 6.19
N MET A 271 5.94 -2.97 6.75
CA MET A 271 5.20 -2.24 7.79
C MET A 271 4.08 -1.40 7.18
N ASN A 272 2.85 -1.65 7.64
CA ASN A 272 1.65 -0.94 7.21
C ASN A 272 1.49 0.43 7.92
N ALA A 273 0.96 1.42 7.21
CA ALA A 273 0.57 2.73 7.74
C ALA A 273 -0.95 2.98 7.73
N TYR A 274 -1.79 1.94 7.63
CA TYR A 274 -3.24 2.04 7.73
C TYR A 274 -3.66 2.31 9.17
N GLY A 275 -4.22 3.51 9.39
CA GLY A 275 -4.48 4.01 10.73
C GLY A 275 -5.28 3.06 11.63
N ALA A 276 -6.29 2.38 11.10
CA ALA A 276 -7.13 1.48 11.88
C ALA A 276 -6.38 0.23 12.40
N TYR A 277 -5.18 -0.06 11.89
CA TYR A 277 -4.33 -1.16 12.33
C TYR A 277 -3.21 -0.72 13.27
N LEU A 278 -3.02 0.60 13.48
CA LEU A 278 -1.94 1.14 14.30
C LEU A 278 -2.37 1.45 15.73
N ARG A 279 -3.60 1.93 15.91
CA ARG A 279 -4.20 2.16 17.22
C ARG A 279 -5.71 2.28 17.12
N ALA A 280 -6.38 2.21 18.26
CA ALA A 280 -7.77 2.65 18.35
C ALA A 280 -7.86 4.17 18.07
N SER A 281 -8.85 4.56 17.29
CA SER A 281 -9.27 5.96 17.10
C SER A 281 -10.74 6.10 17.49
N THR A 282 -11.13 7.31 17.87
CA THR A 282 -12.52 7.67 18.16
C THR A 282 -13.17 8.19 16.88
N PRO A 283 -14.04 7.43 16.20
CA PRO A 283 -14.62 7.87 14.94
C PRO A 283 -15.58 9.03 15.17
N ASN A 284 -15.54 10.03 14.29
CA ASN A 284 -16.55 11.09 14.25
C ASN A 284 -17.87 10.53 13.65
N PRO A 285 -18.96 10.36 14.41
CA PRO A 285 -20.17 9.72 13.92
C PRO A 285 -20.84 10.48 12.78
N GLN A 286 -20.82 11.81 12.81
CA GLN A 286 -21.35 12.66 11.75
C GLN A 286 -20.55 12.49 10.46
N ARG A 287 -19.22 12.40 10.57
CA ARG A 287 -18.34 12.09 9.44
C ARG A 287 -18.67 10.73 8.85
N GLN A 288 -18.78 9.70 9.68
CA GLN A 288 -19.09 8.33 9.25
C GLN A 288 -20.43 8.25 8.51
N GLU A 289 -21.47 8.87 9.05
CA GLU A 289 -22.78 8.92 8.41
C GLU A 289 -22.73 9.67 7.07
N ALA A 290 -22.03 10.81 7.02
CA ALA A 290 -21.89 11.60 5.80
C ALA A 290 -21.12 10.84 4.70
N LEU A 291 -20.03 10.15 5.05
CA LEU A 291 -19.26 9.34 4.11
C LEU A 291 -20.06 8.13 3.63
N LYS A 292 -20.77 7.45 4.54
CA LYS A 292 -21.66 6.35 4.19
C LYS A 292 -22.75 6.81 3.22
N ALA A 293 -23.34 7.98 3.45
CA ALA A 293 -24.32 8.56 2.53
C ALA A 293 -23.71 8.92 1.17
N LEU A 294 -22.47 9.41 1.14
CA LEU A 294 -21.78 9.76 -0.11
C LEU A 294 -21.45 8.52 -0.96
N PHE A 295 -20.82 7.51 -0.38
CA PHE A 295 -20.37 6.33 -1.11
C PHE A 295 -21.44 5.25 -1.26
N GLY A 296 -22.41 5.17 -0.34
CA GLY A 296 -23.50 4.19 -0.41
C GLY A 296 -24.45 4.40 -1.60
N GLN A 297 -24.38 5.56 -2.25
CA GLN A 297 -25.11 5.87 -3.49
C GLN A 297 -24.37 5.43 -4.75
N MET A 298 -23.10 5.01 -4.63
CA MET A 298 -22.29 4.58 -5.75
C MET A 298 -22.48 3.09 -6.00
N ARG A 299 -22.74 2.71 -7.24
CA ARG A 299 -22.62 1.32 -7.65
C ARG A 299 -21.15 0.97 -7.85
N GLU A 300 -20.75 -0.19 -7.37
CA GLU A 300 -19.38 -0.71 -7.44
C GLU A 300 -18.88 -0.88 -8.89
N ASP A 301 -19.78 -1.00 -9.87
CA ASP A 301 -19.49 -1.15 -11.31
C ASP A 301 -19.73 0.14 -12.13
N ALA A 302 -20.12 1.25 -11.50
CA ALA A 302 -20.39 2.49 -12.21
C ALA A 302 -19.08 3.19 -12.59
N LYS A 303 -18.85 3.37 -13.89
CA LYS A 303 -17.83 4.29 -14.39
C LYS A 303 -18.26 5.73 -14.12
N LEU A 304 -17.46 6.47 -13.38
CA LEU A 304 -17.66 7.90 -13.18
C LEU A 304 -17.33 8.67 -14.47
N SER A 305 -18.09 9.73 -14.76
CA SER A 305 -17.65 10.77 -15.70
C SER A 305 -16.69 11.73 -14.98
N PRO A 306 -15.87 12.52 -15.71
CA PRO A 306 -15.05 13.56 -15.10
C PRO A 306 -15.83 14.51 -14.19
N GLU A 307 -17.03 14.92 -14.61
CA GLU A 307 -17.91 15.84 -13.85
C GLU A 307 -18.44 15.16 -12.58
N ALA A 308 -18.85 13.88 -12.68
CA ALA A 308 -19.30 13.12 -11.52
C ALA A 308 -18.16 12.93 -10.50
N ARG A 309 -16.93 12.68 -10.96
CA ARG A 309 -15.74 12.61 -10.10
C ARG A 309 -15.47 13.95 -9.42
N ALA A 310 -15.46 15.05 -10.16
CA ALA A 310 -15.25 16.39 -9.60
C ALA A 310 -16.31 16.75 -8.52
N ALA A 311 -17.57 16.38 -8.77
CA ALA A 311 -18.65 16.56 -7.80
C ALA A 311 -18.47 15.68 -6.56
N LEU A 312 -18.01 14.43 -6.71
CA LEU A 312 -17.70 13.53 -5.60
C LEU A 312 -16.57 14.09 -4.73
N LEU A 313 -15.48 14.56 -5.35
CA LEU A 313 -14.35 15.16 -4.65
C LEU A 313 -14.76 16.40 -3.86
N THR A 314 -15.51 17.31 -4.48
CA THR A 314 -16.04 18.51 -3.82
C THR A 314 -16.86 18.15 -2.57
N LYS A 315 -17.77 17.17 -2.68
CA LYS A 315 -18.58 16.71 -1.54
C LYS A 315 -17.72 16.09 -0.45
N ARG A 316 -16.71 15.30 -0.83
CA ARG A 316 -15.80 14.67 0.14
C ARG A 316 -14.98 15.72 0.89
N GLN A 317 -14.43 16.71 0.21
CA GLN A 317 -13.72 17.83 0.82
C GLN A 317 -14.63 18.64 1.76
N GLU A 318 -15.90 18.84 1.39
CA GLU A 318 -16.87 19.48 2.27
C GLU A 318 -17.13 18.67 3.54
N ILE A 319 -17.24 17.34 3.43
CA ILE A 319 -17.36 16.45 4.60
C ILE A 319 -16.14 16.58 5.51
N ASP A 320 -14.92 16.55 4.96
CA ASP A 320 -13.69 16.67 5.75
C ASP A 320 -13.57 18.06 6.42
N ARG A 321 -14.11 19.12 5.79
CA ARG A 321 -14.21 20.46 6.38
C ARG A 321 -15.24 20.56 7.51
N LEU A 322 -16.43 19.96 7.32
CA LEU A 322 -17.56 20.05 8.27
C LEU A 322 -17.39 19.11 9.46
N TYR A 323 -16.83 17.92 9.21
CA TYR A 323 -16.70 16.84 10.16
C TYR A 323 -15.26 16.33 10.13
N PRO A 324 -14.27 17.12 10.59
CA PRO A 324 -12.89 16.73 10.56
C PRO A 324 -12.66 15.45 11.38
N ASP A 325 -11.71 14.65 10.93
CA ASP A 325 -11.20 13.50 11.67
C ASP A 325 -10.10 13.97 12.64
N THR A 326 -10.46 14.13 13.91
CA THR A 326 -9.60 14.78 14.92
C THR A 326 -8.75 13.80 15.72
N ASP A 327 -8.97 12.49 15.57
CA ASP A 327 -8.26 11.43 16.31
C ASP A 327 -7.54 10.46 15.36
N ARG A 328 -6.92 11.02 14.32
CA ARG A 328 -6.15 10.25 13.33
C ARG A 328 -4.86 9.72 13.96
N PRO A 329 -4.44 8.49 13.63
CA PRO A 329 -3.10 8.01 13.92
C PRO A 329 -2.02 8.90 13.30
N THR A 330 -0.84 8.86 13.89
CA THR A 330 0.29 9.74 13.62
C THR A 330 1.50 8.95 13.13
N PHE A 331 2.51 9.67 12.62
CA PHE A 331 3.79 9.08 12.27
C PHE A 331 4.45 8.32 13.44
N ASP A 332 4.28 8.78 14.68
CA ASP A 332 4.81 8.10 15.86
C ASP A 332 4.10 6.75 16.11
N ASP A 333 2.80 6.66 15.83
CA ASP A 333 2.05 5.40 15.93
C ASP A 333 2.57 4.37 14.91
N PHE A 334 2.83 4.81 13.67
CA PHE A 334 3.49 3.98 12.65
C PHE A 334 4.89 3.53 13.09
N LEU A 335 5.72 4.47 13.58
CA LEU A 335 7.07 4.16 14.03
C LEU A 335 7.09 3.20 15.22
N ALA A 336 6.11 3.25 16.12
CA ALA A 336 6.01 2.31 17.23
C ALA A 336 5.91 0.86 16.72
N HIS A 337 5.10 0.61 15.69
CA HIS A 337 5.01 -0.69 15.03
C HIS A 337 6.34 -1.09 14.37
N MET A 338 6.93 -0.20 13.58
CA MET A 338 8.16 -0.48 12.84
C MET A 338 9.34 -0.78 13.78
N LEU A 339 9.54 0.04 14.80
CA LEU A 339 10.63 -0.13 15.77
C LEU A 339 10.42 -1.37 16.65
N HIS A 340 9.17 -1.73 16.95
CA HIS A 340 8.86 -3.00 17.62
C HIS A 340 9.25 -4.20 16.74
N ALA A 341 8.83 -4.23 15.47
CA ALA A 341 9.21 -5.31 14.54
C ALA A 341 10.73 -5.45 14.43
N LEU A 342 11.43 -4.33 14.23
CA LEU A 342 12.90 -4.32 14.13
C LEU A 342 13.58 -4.79 15.43
N LYS A 343 13.00 -4.53 16.59
CA LYS A 343 13.50 -5.04 17.88
C LYS A 343 13.33 -6.56 18.01
N VAL A 344 12.24 -7.12 17.47
CA VAL A 344 11.92 -8.55 17.60
C VAL A 344 12.73 -9.41 16.62
N VAL A 345 12.84 -8.99 15.36
CA VAL A 345 13.45 -9.81 14.27
C VAL A 345 14.65 -9.19 13.58
N GLY A 346 15.01 -7.95 13.91
CA GLY A 346 16.15 -7.25 13.31
C GLY A 346 15.88 -6.68 11.91
N PRO A 347 16.84 -5.93 11.36
CA PRO A 347 16.68 -5.18 10.10
C PRO A 347 16.63 -6.05 8.84
N GLU A 348 16.95 -7.35 8.92
CA GLU A 348 16.92 -8.27 7.76
C GLU A 348 15.51 -8.77 7.42
N HIS A 349 14.53 -8.55 8.31
CA HIS A 349 13.19 -9.14 8.23
C HIS A 349 12.06 -8.11 8.29
N VAL A 350 12.39 -6.82 8.17
CA VAL A 350 11.44 -5.72 8.17
C VAL A 350 11.59 -4.89 6.91
N GLY A 351 10.50 -4.43 6.32
CA GLY A 351 10.50 -3.50 5.18
C GLY A 351 9.32 -2.53 5.18
N ILE A 352 8.98 -1.99 4.01
CA ILE A 352 8.03 -0.90 3.80
C ILE A 352 6.86 -1.37 2.93
N GLY A 353 5.64 -1.26 3.45
CA GLY A 353 4.40 -1.61 2.75
C GLY A 353 3.26 -0.74 3.28
N LEU A 354 3.24 0.54 2.90
CA LEU A 354 2.51 1.58 3.63
C LEU A 354 1.02 1.67 3.28
N ASP A 355 0.56 0.85 2.34
CA ASP A 355 -0.86 0.73 1.96
C ASP A 355 -1.35 2.02 1.27
N TRP A 356 -0.48 2.64 0.46
CA TRP A 356 -0.77 3.89 -0.25
C TRP A 356 -1.89 3.71 -1.27
N ASP A 357 -2.85 4.65 -1.28
CA ASP A 357 -4.10 4.62 -2.05
C ASP A 357 -5.09 3.50 -1.64
N GLY A 358 -4.67 2.54 -0.78
CA GLY A 358 -5.50 1.51 -0.15
C GLY A 358 -6.16 1.97 1.16
N GLY A 359 -5.78 3.16 1.62
CA GLY A 359 -6.28 3.82 2.82
C GLY A 359 -5.18 4.13 3.85
N GLY A 360 -3.94 3.73 3.56
CA GLY A 360 -2.74 4.02 4.34
C GLY A 360 -2.46 5.51 4.51
N GLY A 361 -1.36 5.81 5.19
CA GLY A 361 -0.98 7.17 5.55
C GLY A 361 -1.58 7.63 6.88
N VAL A 362 -0.80 8.44 7.59
CA VAL A 362 -1.08 8.94 8.93
C VAL A 362 -0.67 10.41 9.03
N VAL A 363 -1.08 11.09 10.11
CA VAL A 363 -0.66 12.47 10.34
C VAL A 363 0.86 12.54 10.44
N GLY A 364 1.47 13.27 9.50
CA GLY A 364 2.92 13.40 9.38
C GLY A 364 3.60 12.38 8.44
N LEU A 365 2.84 11.48 7.83
CA LEU A 365 3.24 10.57 6.75
C LEU A 365 2.02 10.41 5.82
N GLU A 366 1.65 11.49 5.13
CA GLU A 366 0.35 11.61 4.44
C GLU A 366 0.38 11.06 3.01
N ASP A 367 1.53 11.16 2.35
CA ASP A 367 1.78 10.60 1.02
C ASP A 367 3.26 10.29 0.81
N VAL A 368 3.64 9.86 -0.40
CA VAL A 368 5.02 9.43 -0.70
C VAL A 368 6.06 10.55 -0.56
N VAL A 369 5.68 11.83 -0.46
CA VAL A 369 6.64 12.93 -0.23
C VAL A 369 7.30 12.82 1.15
N ASP A 370 6.63 12.18 2.11
CA ASP A 370 7.04 12.09 3.50
C ASP A 370 8.03 10.93 3.80
N LEU A 371 8.32 10.06 2.84
CA LEU A 371 9.21 8.90 3.01
C LEU A 371 10.60 9.21 3.61
N PRO A 372 11.26 10.36 3.33
CA PRO A 372 12.52 10.71 3.98
C PRO A 372 12.42 10.78 5.52
N LYS A 373 11.23 11.02 6.09
CA LYS A 373 11.00 11.03 7.54
C LYS A 373 11.24 9.64 8.16
N ILE A 374 10.89 8.56 7.47
CA ILE A 374 11.17 7.19 7.91
C ILE A 374 12.68 6.98 7.99
N THR A 375 13.42 7.40 6.97
CA THR A 375 14.89 7.32 6.96
C THR A 375 15.50 8.11 8.12
N ALA A 376 15.00 9.33 8.37
CA ALA A 376 15.45 10.15 9.51
C ALA A 376 15.20 9.45 10.85
N ALA A 377 14.03 8.84 11.02
CA ALA A 377 13.66 8.13 12.23
C ALA A 377 14.54 6.89 12.48
N LEU A 378 14.82 6.11 11.43
CA LEU A 378 15.69 4.93 11.53
C LEU A 378 17.15 5.30 11.88
N LEU A 379 17.69 6.34 11.26
CA LEU A 379 19.02 6.86 11.62
C LEU A 379 19.06 7.32 13.08
N LYS A 380 18.02 8.03 13.52
CA LYS A 380 17.89 8.49 14.91
C LYS A 380 17.77 7.31 15.89
N ALA A 381 17.16 6.20 15.47
CA ALA A 381 17.05 4.97 16.24
C ALA A 381 18.35 4.12 16.22
N GLY A 382 19.37 4.53 15.47
CA GLY A 382 20.70 3.91 15.46
C GLY A 382 20.92 2.86 14.38
N TYR A 383 20.02 2.72 13.41
CA TYR A 383 20.22 1.84 12.26
C TYR A 383 21.23 2.44 11.28
N SER A 384 22.10 1.58 10.73
CA SER A 384 23.10 1.99 9.75
C SER A 384 22.46 2.26 8.39
N GLU A 385 23.17 2.97 7.50
CA GLU A 385 22.72 3.17 6.11
C GLU A 385 22.50 1.82 5.39
N ALA A 386 23.30 0.79 5.72
CA ALA A 386 23.16 -0.54 5.16
C ALA A 386 21.88 -1.24 5.64
N ASP A 387 21.54 -1.13 6.93
CA ASP A 387 20.29 -1.65 7.48
C ASP A 387 19.08 -0.96 6.81
N ILE A 388 19.16 0.36 6.66
CA ILE A 388 18.09 1.15 6.07
C ILE A 388 17.91 0.80 4.58
N GLN A 389 18.99 0.57 3.82
CA GLN A 389 18.90 0.09 2.44
C GLN A 389 18.26 -1.30 2.34
N LYS A 390 18.48 -2.18 3.31
CA LYS A 390 17.81 -3.49 3.39
C LYS A 390 16.32 -3.33 3.64
N ILE A 391 15.94 -2.51 4.59
CA ILE A 391 14.54 -2.19 4.92
C ILE A 391 13.81 -1.61 3.71
N TRP A 392 14.43 -0.66 3.00
CA TRP A 392 13.80 0.01 1.86
C TRP A 392 13.59 -0.87 0.63
N SER A 393 14.45 -1.87 0.39
CA SER A 393 14.30 -2.71 -0.80
C SER A 393 15.04 -4.04 -0.73
N GLY A 394 16.18 -4.11 -0.05
CA GLY A 394 17.00 -5.33 -0.03
C GLY A 394 16.26 -6.57 0.47
N ASN A 395 15.43 -6.42 1.51
CA ASN A 395 14.71 -7.55 2.10
C ASN A 395 13.60 -8.08 1.19
N VAL A 396 12.78 -7.20 0.60
CA VAL A 396 11.72 -7.62 -0.33
C VAL A 396 12.29 -8.25 -1.60
N LEU A 397 13.38 -7.68 -2.12
CA LEU A 397 14.08 -8.22 -3.28
C LEU A 397 14.77 -9.55 -2.97
N GLY A 398 15.27 -9.73 -1.75
CA GLY A 398 15.83 -11.00 -1.28
C GLY A 398 14.80 -12.13 -1.25
N VAL A 399 13.59 -11.86 -0.75
CA VAL A 399 12.47 -12.82 -0.77
C VAL A 399 12.06 -13.14 -2.20
N LEU A 400 11.94 -12.11 -3.07
CA LEU A 400 11.62 -12.29 -4.47
C LEU A 400 12.67 -13.16 -5.20
N ALA A 401 13.95 -12.90 -4.98
CA ALA A 401 15.05 -13.69 -5.54
C ALA A 401 15.02 -15.15 -5.06
N ALA A 402 14.68 -15.39 -3.78
CA ALA A 402 14.54 -16.73 -3.24
C ALA A 402 13.37 -17.50 -3.87
N ALA A 403 12.23 -16.84 -4.11
CA ALA A 403 11.11 -17.44 -4.83
C ALA A 403 11.46 -17.76 -6.29
N GLU A 404 12.20 -16.88 -6.95
CA GLU A 404 12.70 -17.11 -8.32
C GLU A 404 13.64 -18.31 -8.41
N ALA A 405 14.54 -18.47 -7.44
CA ALA A 405 15.45 -19.60 -7.38
C ALA A 405 14.75 -20.95 -7.10
N GLY A 406 13.57 -20.91 -6.46
CA GLY A 406 12.73 -22.08 -6.18
C GLY A 406 11.84 -22.53 -7.35
N LYS A 407 11.91 -21.88 -8.52
CA LYS A 407 11.06 -22.25 -9.67
C LYS A 407 11.26 -23.71 -10.08
N GLY A 408 10.15 -24.44 -10.20
CA GLY A 408 10.13 -25.83 -10.68
C GLY A 408 10.62 -26.89 -9.69
N THR A 409 10.97 -26.51 -8.45
CA THR A 409 11.11 -27.44 -7.32
C THR A 409 9.77 -27.66 -6.65
#